data_AF-A0A6P2STU0-F1
#
_entry.id   AF-A0A6P2STU0-F1
#
_cell.length_a   1.000
_cell.length_b   1.000
_cell.length_c   1.000
_cell.angle_alpha   90.00
_cell.angle_beta   90.00
_cell.angle_gamma   90.00
#
_symmetry.space_group_name_H-M   'P 1'
#
loop_
_entity.id
_entity.type
_entity.pdbx_description
1 polymer ?
#
loop_
_entity_poly.entity_id
_entity_poly.type
_entity_poly.pdbx_seq_one_letter_code
_entity_poly.pdbx_strand_id
1 'polypeptide(L)'
;MGLKVLAGHGAAIDTTTAAGKLVFGIFAALAEFERELIAERKVAGLALARARGRKGGRPFKMTAGKLRLAMAVMGKPETKVGKLCEELGITRQTLYRHVSPSGTLRPDGEKLLAKT
;
A
#
# COMPACT_ATOMS: atom_id res chain seq x y z
N MET A 1 13.57 -16.81 -35.07
CA MET A 1 13.89 -15.93 -33.92
C MET A 1 14.04 -16.81 -32.69
N GLY A 2 15.19 -16.78 -32.01
CA GLY A 2 15.48 -17.63 -30.85
C GLY A 2 16.38 -16.90 -29.84
N LEU A 3 16.30 -17.32 -28.58
CA LEU A 3 17.09 -16.80 -27.46
C LEU A 3 18.27 -17.73 -27.18
N LYS A 4 19.48 -17.18 -27.13
CA LYS A 4 20.69 -17.89 -26.72
C LYS A 4 21.38 -17.11 -25.60
N VAL A 5 21.62 -17.77 -24.48
CA VAL A 5 22.32 -17.16 -23.35
C VAL A 5 23.82 -17.32 -23.57
N LEU A 6 24.58 -16.21 -23.55
CA LEU A 6 26.01 -16.20 -23.91
C LEU A 6 26.96 -16.21 -22.70
N ALA A 7 26.47 -15.88 -21.50
CA ALA A 7 27.27 -15.83 -20.28
C ALA A 7 26.42 -16.06 -19.02
N GLY A 8 27.05 -16.49 -17.93
CA GLY A 8 26.41 -16.73 -16.62
C GLY A 8 25.95 -18.18 -16.38
N HIS A 9 25.33 -18.43 -15.22
CA HIS A 9 24.74 -19.71 -14.84
C HIS A 9 23.49 -19.99 -15.71
N GLY A 10 23.71 -20.53 -16.91
CA GLY A 10 22.70 -20.67 -17.95
C GLY A 10 23.24 -20.55 -19.38
N ALA A 11 24.54 -20.28 -19.55
CA ALA A 11 25.21 -20.11 -20.84
C ALA A 11 25.15 -21.32 -21.80
N ALA A 12 24.62 -22.46 -21.35
CA ALA A 12 24.37 -23.65 -22.19
C ALA A 12 22.95 -23.70 -22.79
N ILE A 13 22.06 -22.75 -22.48
CA ILE A 13 20.67 -22.77 -22.97
C ILE A 13 20.59 -22.05 -24.33
N ASP A 14 20.54 -22.85 -25.39
CA ASP A 14 20.29 -22.41 -26.77
C ASP A 14 18.91 -22.88 -27.23
N THR A 15 17.92 -21.99 -27.19
CA THR A 15 16.53 -22.30 -27.56
C THR A 15 16.32 -22.49 -29.08
N THR A 16 17.38 -22.38 -29.89
CA THR A 16 17.33 -22.79 -31.30
C THR A 16 17.40 -24.31 -31.46
N THR A 17 17.88 -25.04 -30.45
CA THR A 17 17.99 -26.51 -30.44
C THR A 17 16.79 -27.16 -29.72
N ALA A 18 16.44 -28.39 -30.09
CA ALA A 18 15.36 -29.13 -29.41
C ALA A 18 15.66 -29.36 -27.92
N ALA A 19 16.90 -29.70 -27.57
CA ALA A 19 17.34 -29.89 -26.19
C ALA A 19 17.28 -28.57 -25.38
N GLY A 20 17.72 -27.46 -25.95
CA GLY A 20 17.68 -26.16 -25.27
C GLY A 20 16.25 -25.65 -25.05
N LYS A 21 15.31 -25.93 -25.96
CA LYS A 21 13.87 -25.64 -25.75
C LYS A 21 13.28 -26.43 -24.58
N LEU A 22 13.62 -27.72 -24.47
CA LEU A 22 13.17 -28.57 -23.36
C LEU A 22 13.69 -28.05 -22.02
N VAL A 23 14.99 -27.79 -21.93
CA VAL A 23 15.62 -27.28 -20.70
C VAL A 23 15.05 -25.93 -20.30
N PHE A 24 14.84 -25.03 -21.27
CA PHE A 24 14.20 -23.74 -21.02
C PHE A 24 12.76 -23.91 -20.47
N GLY A 25 11.98 -24.84 -21.03
CA GLY A 25 10.63 -25.13 -20.55
C GLY A 25 10.61 -25.67 -19.11
N ILE A 26 11.56 -26.54 -18.76
CA ILE A 26 11.69 -27.06 -17.39
C ILE A 26 12.01 -25.92 -16.41
N PHE A 27 12.94 -25.03 -16.74
CA PHE A 27 13.25 -23.89 -15.89
C PHE A 27 12.09 -22.90 -15.77
N ALA A 28 11.34 -22.69 -16.85
CA ALA A 28 10.12 -21.87 -16.81
C ALA A 28 9.09 -22.47 -15.85
N ALA A 29 8.82 -23.77 -15.94
CA ALA A 29 7.89 -24.46 -15.05
C ALA A 29 8.35 -24.43 -13.58
N LEU A 30 9.65 -24.61 -13.33
CA LEU A 30 10.23 -24.48 -11.99
C LEU A 30 10.07 -23.06 -11.43
N ALA A 31 10.33 -22.04 -12.24
CA ALA A 31 10.16 -20.65 -11.82
C ALA A 31 8.69 -20.31 -11.50
N GLU A 32 7.74 -20.85 -12.26
CA GLU A 32 6.31 -20.73 -11.98
C GLU A 32 5.95 -21.39 -10.65
N PHE A 33 6.40 -22.62 -10.43
CA PHE A 33 6.18 -23.35 -9.18
C PHE A 33 6.74 -22.60 -7.95
N GLU A 34 7.97 -22.09 -8.04
CA GLU A 34 8.56 -21.30 -6.95
C GLU A 34 7.77 -20.01 -6.67
N ARG A 35 7.27 -19.34 -7.72
CA ARG A 35 6.44 -18.14 -7.58
C ARG A 35 5.14 -18.45 -6.85
N GLU A 36 4.50 -19.58 -7.15
CA GLU A 36 3.28 -20.03 -6.48
C GLU A 36 3.53 -20.32 -5.00
N LEU A 37 4.57 -21.08 -4.67
CA LEU A 37 4.95 -21.33 -3.27
C LEU A 37 5.23 -20.04 -2.48
N ILE A 38 5.91 -19.07 -3.09
CA ILE A 38 6.15 -17.76 -2.46
C ILE A 38 4.83 -16.99 -2.27
N ALA A 39 3.89 -17.09 -3.21
CA ALA A 39 2.58 -16.46 -3.10
C ALA A 39 1.78 -17.04 -1.93
N GLU A 40 1.73 -18.37 -1.81
CA GLU A 40 1.05 -19.06 -0.70
C GLU A 40 1.62 -18.64 0.65
N ARG A 41 2.95 -18.64 0.79
CA ARG A 41 3.62 -18.20 2.03
C ARG A 41 3.32 -16.73 2.35
N LYS A 42 3.26 -15.84 1.35
CA LYS A 42 2.90 -14.43 1.55
C LYS A 42 1.48 -14.29 2.10
N VAL A 43 0.53 -15.05 1.55
CA VAL A 43 -0.87 -15.02 2.02
C VAL A 43 -0.95 -15.51 3.46
N ALA A 44 -0.31 -16.64 3.77
CA ALA A 44 -0.24 -17.17 5.13
C ALA A 44 0.40 -16.18 6.12
N GLY A 45 1.52 -15.57 5.74
CA GLY A 45 2.19 -14.55 6.56
C GLY A 45 1.32 -13.31 6.80
N LEU A 46 0.58 -12.85 5.80
CA LEU A 46 -0.35 -11.73 5.93
C LEU A 46 -1.53 -12.07 6.84
N ALA A 47 -2.05 -13.30 6.76
CA ALA A 47 -3.10 -13.78 7.66
C ALA A 47 -2.62 -13.80 9.12
N LEU A 48 -1.43 -14.33 9.38
CA LEU A 48 -0.81 -14.32 10.71
C LEU A 48 -0.58 -12.89 11.24
N ALA A 49 -0.10 -11.98 10.39
CA ALA A 49 0.11 -10.58 10.78
C ALA A 49 -1.22 -9.89 11.13
N ARG A 50 -2.28 -10.15 10.37
CA ARG A 50 -3.63 -9.63 10.65
C ARG A 50 -4.20 -10.21 11.95
N ALA A 51 -4.00 -11.50 12.21
CA ALA A 51 -4.40 -12.14 13.47
C ALA A 51 -3.70 -11.52 14.69
N ARG A 52 -2.45 -11.06 14.52
CA ARG A 52 -1.72 -10.27 15.54
C ARG A 52 -2.13 -8.79 15.62
N GLY A 53 -3.19 -8.37 14.93
CA GLY A 53 -3.72 -7.01 14.95
C GLY A 53 -3.10 -6.03 13.95
N ARG A 54 -2.17 -6.47 13.09
CA ARG A 54 -1.61 -5.61 12.04
C ARG A 54 -2.62 -5.42 10.91
N LYS A 55 -3.19 -4.22 10.77
CA LYS A 55 -4.12 -3.88 9.67
C LYS A 55 -3.47 -3.84 8.27
N GLY A 56 -2.21 -3.41 8.18
CA GLY A 56 -1.54 -3.18 6.90
C GLY A 56 -2.04 -1.91 6.16
N GLY A 57 -1.64 -1.75 4.90
CA GLY A 57 -2.01 -0.60 4.07
C GLY A 57 -1.23 0.69 4.38
N ARG A 58 -1.55 1.77 3.65
CA ARG A 58 -0.93 3.09 3.83
C ARG A 58 -1.44 3.73 5.13
N PRO A 59 -0.56 4.21 6.03
CA PRO A 59 -0.98 4.95 7.22
C PRO A 59 -1.79 6.20 6.86
N PHE A 60 -2.87 6.48 7.62
CA PHE A 60 -3.63 7.71 7.46
C PHE A 60 -2.83 8.92 7.96
N LYS A 61 -2.83 10.01 7.18
CA LYS A 61 -2.18 11.27 7.59
C LYS A 61 -2.97 12.03 8.67
N MET A 62 -4.29 11.85 8.70
CA MET A 62 -5.18 12.39 9.72
C MET A 62 -5.16 11.44 10.93
N THR A 63 -4.92 12.00 12.11
CA THR A 63 -4.92 11.28 13.39
C THR A 63 -6.00 11.85 14.31
N ALA A 64 -6.40 11.12 15.35
CA ALA A 64 -7.38 11.60 16.31
C ALA A 64 -6.97 12.94 16.96
N GLY A 65 -5.67 13.11 17.26
CA GLY A 65 -5.15 14.38 17.78
C GLY A 65 -5.29 15.54 16.79
N LYS A 66 -4.90 15.33 15.52
CA LYS A 66 -5.07 16.34 14.46
C LYS A 66 -6.55 16.67 14.22
N LEU A 67 -7.42 15.67 14.32
CA LEU A 67 -8.86 15.83 14.16
C LEU A 67 -9.45 16.69 15.27
N ARG A 68 -9.09 16.45 16.52
CA ARG A 68 -9.54 17.29 17.66
C ARG A 68 -9.06 18.73 17.52
N LEU A 69 -7.81 18.94 17.11
CA LEU A 69 -7.29 20.28 16.83
C LEU A 69 -8.07 20.96 15.70
N ALA A 70 -8.29 20.24 14.59
CA ALA A 70 -9.06 20.74 13.46
C ALA A 70 -10.49 21.12 13.91
N MET A 71 -11.18 20.30 14.70
CA MET A 71 -12.51 20.63 15.22
C MET A 71 -12.52 21.91 16.06
N ALA A 72 -11.50 22.13 16.89
CA ALA A 72 -11.43 23.29 17.79
C ALA A 72 -11.07 24.61 17.07
N VAL A 73 -10.41 24.53 15.92
CA VAL A 73 -9.98 25.69 15.13
C VAL A 73 -11.01 26.02 14.04
N MET A 74 -11.60 25.01 13.42
CA MET A 74 -12.64 25.19 12.41
C MET A 74 -13.88 25.87 13.01
N GLY A 75 -14.61 26.65 12.21
CA GLY A 75 -15.74 27.46 12.68
C GLY A 75 -15.37 28.82 13.30
N LYS A 76 -14.10 29.06 13.64
CA LYS A 76 -13.63 30.41 14.04
C LYS A 76 -13.45 31.30 12.80
N PRO A 77 -13.87 32.58 12.86
CA PRO A 77 -13.78 33.50 11.72
C PRO A 77 -12.34 33.79 11.28
N GLU A 78 -11.35 33.60 12.16
CA GLU A 78 -9.93 33.87 11.90
C GLU A 78 -9.21 32.70 11.19
N THR A 79 -9.90 31.58 11.01
CA THR A 79 -9.28 30.34 10.53
C THR A 79 -8.99 30.38 9.04
N LYS A 80 -7.69 30.42 8.68
CA LYS A 80 -7.22 30.25 7.30
C LYS A 80 -6.99 28.77 7.01
N VAL A 81 -7.94 28.13 6.34
CA VAL A 81 -7.93 26.67 6.05
C VAL A 81 -6.64 26.21 5.34
N GLY A 82 -6.07 27.03 4.46
CA GLY A 82 -4.79 26.73 3.79
C GLY A 82 -3.65 26.53 4.79
N LYS A 83 -3.45 27.51 5.69
CA LYS A 83 -2.40 27.46 6.72
C LYS A 83 -2.60 26.30 7.68
N LEU A 84 -3.85 26.07 8.11
CA LEU A 84 -4.20 24.92 8.95
C LEU A 84 -3.81 23.59 8.31
N CYS A 85 -4.04 23.43 7.00
CA CYS A 85 -3.67 22.21 6.28
C CYS A 85 -2.14 22.02 6.20
N GLU A 86 -1.40 23.11 5.98
CA GLU A 86 0.07 23.10 5.96
C GLU A 86 0.63 22.69 7.32
N GLU A 87 0.16 23.30 8.41
CA GLU A 87 0.56 22.99 9.78
C GLU A 87 0.24 21.54 10.17
N LEU A 88 -0.94 21.04 9.77
CA LEU A 88 -1.34 19.65 10.01
C LEU A 88 -0.66 18.64 9.07
N GLY A 89 0.01 19.11 8.01
CA GLY A 89 0.65 18.29 6.98
C GLY A 89 -0.34 17.46 6.15
N ILE A 90 -1.56 17.96 5.96
CA ILE A 90 -2.65 17.29 5.24
C ILE A 90 -3.18 18.14 4.09
N THR A 91 -3.85 17.54 3.13
CA THR A 91 -4.53 18.29 2.06
C THR A 91 -5.87 18.82 2.54
N ARG A 92 -6.37 19.90 1.92
CA ARG A 92 -7.73 20.43 2.17
C ARG A 92 -8.80 19.35 2.00
N GLN A 93 -8.63 18.47 1.00
CA GLN A 93 -9.52 17.34 0.78
C GLN A 93 -9.52 16.36 1.96
N THR A 94 -8.35 16.09 2.55
CA THR A 94 -8.26 15.24 3.75
C THR A 94 -8.95 15.90 4.93
N LEU A 95 -8.76 17.21 5.13
CA LEU A 95 -9.44 17.96 6.19
C LEU A 95 -10.97 17.90 6.03
N TYR A 96 -11.49 18.30 4.87
CA TYR A 96 -12.93 18.37 4.60
C TYR A 96 -13.63 17.02 4.52
N ARG A 97 -12.88 15.92 4.39
CA ARG A 97 -13.44 14.58 4.51
C ARG A 97 -13.82 14.24 5.95
N HIS A 98 -13.11 14.81 6.94
CA HIS A 98 -13.30 14.48 8.36
C HIS A 98 -14.01 15.59 9.15
N VAL A 99 -13.87 16.87 8.75
CA VAL A 99 -14.45 18.03 9.45
C VAL A 99 -15.10 18.98 8.46
N SER A 100 -16.28 19.51 8.81
CA SER A 100 -16.96 20.54 8.02
C SER A 100 -16.35 21.94 8.24
N PRO A 101 -16.64 22.93 7.38
CA PRO A 101 -16.23 24.31 7.59
C PRO A 101 -16.65 24.90 8.95
N SER A 102 -17.76 24.43 9.53
CA SER A 102 -18.28 24.85 10.83
C SER A 102 -17.67 24.11 12.03
N GLY A 103 -16.72 23.19 11.80
CA GLY A 103 -16.08 22.41 12.86
C GLY A 103 -16.82 21.14 13.27
N THR A 104 -17.96 20.85 12.64
CA THR A 104 -18.70 19.60 12.89
C THR A 104 -18.02 18.40 12.26
N LEU A 105 -18.11 17.24 12.91
CA LEU A 105 -17.57 15.99 12.39
C LEU A 105 -18.34 15.52 11.16
N ARG A 106 -17.60 14.90 10.24
CA ARG A 106 -18.14 14.16 9.11
C ARG A 106 -17.96 12.66 9.34
N PRO A 107 -18.62 11.78 8.55
CA PRO A 107 -18.61 10.34 8.80
C PRO A 107 -17.22 9.72 8.94
N ASP A 108 -16.22 10.19 8.18
CA ASP A 108 -14.85 9.68 8.31
C ASP A 108 -14.13 10.19 9.57
N GLY A 109 -14.49 11.37 10.05
CA GLY A 109 -14.03 11.90 11.35
C GLY A 109 -14.62 11.12 12.52
N GLU A 110 -15.92 10.82 12.46
CA GLU A 110 -16.61 9.99 13.47
C GLU A 110 -15.97 8.60 13.56
N LYS A 111 -15.77 7.94 12.41
CA LYS A 111 -15.09 6.64 12.33
C LYS A 111 -13.66 6.69 12.89
N LEU A 112 -12.94 7.81 12.74
CA LEU A 112 -11.57 7.93 13.24
C LEU A 112 -11.55 8.02 14.77
N LEU A 113 -12.49 8.77 15.38
CA LEU A 113 -12.60 8.88 16.83
C LEU A 113 -13.16 7.62 17.48
N ALA A 114 -14.11 6.93 16.84
CA ALA A 114 -14.68 5.68 17.35
C ALA A 114 -13.71 4.49 17.33
N LYS A 115 -12.57 4.62 16.65
CA LYS A 115 -11.57 3.56 16.45
C LYS A 115 -10.35 3.69 17.36
N THR A 116 -10.31 4.75 18.17
CA THR A 116 -9.26 5.05 19.15
C THR A 116 -9.72 4.59 20.52
#